data_AF-A0A6V7JJV0-F1
#
_entry.id   AF-A0A6V7JJV0-F1
#
_cell.length_a   1.000
_cell.length_b   1.000
_cell.length_c   1.000
_cell.angle_alpha   90.00
_cell.angle_beta   90.00
_cell.angle_gamma   90.00
#
_symmetry.space_group_name_H-M   'P 1'
#
loop_
_entity.id
_entity.type
_entity.pdbx_description
1 polymer ?
#
loop_
_entity_poly.entity_id
_entity_poly.type
_entity_poly.pdbx_seq_one_letter_code
_entity_poly.pdbx_strand_id
1 'polypeptide(L)'
;FLYQEAFLTTYRTFMSPLELIRKLHRRHQRFSCSPDVVKQRAAREAFSLLVRVVSDLTMSDLDDILLQTLMEFVQQLVCSGDLTMAKALRVKILEKHALKQMQSAQPILSSLSVSTKQASLLDFKSEQIAEQMTLLDAELFMKIEIPEVLIWAQEQNEERSPNLTRFTEHFNKMSYWARSRILEHRMENEAKDREKYVVKFIKIMKHLRKINNFNSYLALLSALDSAPIRRLEWQKHITEGLKEYCALIDSSSSFRAYRQALAETQPPCIPY
;
A
#
# COMPACT_ATOMS: atom_id res chain seq x y z
N PHE A 1 -20.93 -2.23 -17.10
CA PHE A 1 -19.86 -1.59 -16.32
C PHE A 1 -19.67 -2.28 -14.97
N LEU A 2 -20.67 -2.29 -14.08
CA LEU A 2 -20.57 -2.89 -12.73
C LEU A 2 -20.06 -4.36 -12.71
N TYR A 3 -20.60 -5.23 -13.56
CA TYR A 3 -20.20 -6.64 -13.61
C TYR A 3 -18.75 -6.86 -14.09
N GLN A 4 -18.26 -6.02 -15.00
CA GLN A 4 -16.88 -6.12 -15.50
C GLN A 4 -15.88 -5.68 -14.42
N GLU A 5 -16.16 -4.58 -13.72
CA GLU A 5 -15.32 -4.14 -12.60
C GLU A 5 -15.33 -5.15 -11.46
N ALA A 6 -16.51 -5.65 -11.08
CA ALA A 6 -16.62 -6.68 -10.05
C ALA A 6 -15.83 -7.93 -10.43
N PHE A 7 -15.93 -8.39 -11.68
CA PHE A 7 -15.15 -9.53 -12.17
C PHE A 7 -13.63 -9.25 -12.16
N LEU A 8 -13.17 -8.14 -12.74
CA LEU A 8 -11.73 -7.80 -12.79
C LEU A 8 -11.12 -7.63 -11.41
N THR A 9 -11.91 -7.10 -10.48
CA THR A 9 -11.52 -6.94 -9.08
C THR A 9 -11.40 -8.30 -8.40
N THR A 10 -12.35 -9.21 -8.59
CA THR A 10 -12.49 -10.40 -7.72
C THR A 10 -12.05 -11.72 -8.34
N TYR A 11 -11.78 -11.81 -9.65
CA TYR A 11 -11.54 -13.10 -10.31
C TYR A 11 -10.38 -13.91 -9.70
N ARG A 12 -9.41 -13.22 -9.11
CA ARG A 12 -8.23 -13.83 -8.46
C ARG A 12 -8.59 -14.74 -7.28
N THR A 13 -9.79 -14.58 -6.72
CA THR A 13 -10.31 -15.44 -5.66
C THR A 13 -10.70 -16.84 -6.14
N PHE A 14 -10.86 -17.05 -7.44
CA PHE A 14 -11.30 -18.33 -8.03
C PHE A 14 -10.56 -18.74 -9.32
N MET A 15 -9.64 -17.92 -9.83
CA MET A 15 -8.87 -18.20 -11.05
C MET A 15 -7.57 -17.40 -11.09
N SER A 16 -6.48 -18.02 -11.55
CA SER A 16 -5.22 -17.30 -11.75
C SER A 16 -5.26 -16.34 -12.96
N PRO A 17 -4.46 -15.26 -12.97
CA PRO A 17 -4.34 -14.37 -14.13
C PRO A 17 -3.97 -15.12 -15.42
N LEU A 18 -3.03 -16.06 -15.33
CA LEU A 18 -2.59 -16.89 -16.47
C LEU A 18 -3.75 -17.72 -17.05
N GLU A 19 -4.54 -18.37 -16.21
CA GLU A 19 -5.71 -19.14 -16.65
C GLU A 19 -6.78 -18.25 -17.30
N LEU A 20 -7.05 -17.08 -16.72
CA LEU A 20 -8.00 -16.13 -17.29
C LEU A 20 -7.54 -15.65 -18.66
N ILE A 21 -6.26 -15.27 -18.79
CA ILE A 21 -5.64 -14.85 -20.04
C ILE A 21 -5.76 -15.95 -21.10
N ARG A 22 -5.45 -17.21 -20.75
CA ARG A 22 -5.62 -18.36 -21.66
C ARG A 22 -7.07 -18.55 -22.12
N LYS A 23 -8.04 -18.41 -21.21
CA LYS A 23 -9.47 -18.52 -21.55
C LYS A 23 -9.95 -17.39 -22.46
N LEU A 24 -9.53 -16.16 -22.19
CA LEU A 24 -9.86 -14.99 -23.02
C LEU A 24 -9.21 -15.07 -24.40
N HIS A 25 -7.94 -15.50 -24.46
CA HIS A 25 -7.23 -15.76 -25.70
C HIS A 25 -7.95 -16.82 -26.55
N ARG A 26 -8.29 -17.97 -25.94
CA ARG A 26 -9.05 -19.04 -26.62
C ARG A 26 -10.40 -18.55 -27.14
N ARG A 27 -11.11 -17.72 -26.36
CA ARG A 27 -12.40 -17.13 -26.77
C ARG A 27 -12.24 -16.18 -27.96
N HIS A 28 -11.21 -15.34 -27.94
CA HIS A 28 -10.86 -14.48 -29.07
C HIS A 28 -10.62 -15.31 -30.33
N GLN A 29 -9.64 -16.22 -30.30
CA GLN A 29 -9.29 -17.08 -31.44
C GLN A 29 -10.50 -17.84 -32.01
N ARG A 30 -11.37 -18.38 -31.14
CA ARG A 30 -12.53 -19.17 -31.57
C ARG A 30 -13.54 -18.37 -32.37
N PHE A 31 -13.66 -17.07 -32.10
CA PHE A 31 -14.73 -16.23 -32.62
C PHE A 31 -14.27 -15.16 -33.61
N SER A 32 -12.98 -14.81 -33.65
CA SER A 32 -12.45 -13.77 -34.56
C SER A 32 -12.70 -14.11 -36.04
N CYS A 33 -12.60 -15.38 -36.43
CA CYS A 33 -12.86 -15.83 -37.81
C CYS A 33 -14.31 -16.23 -38.07
N SER A 34 -15.24 -15.98 -37.14
CA SER A 34 -16.64 -16.38 -37.33
C SER A 34 -17.35 -15.42 -38.29
N PRO A 35 -18.20 -15.92 -39.21
CA PRO A 35 -19.04 -15.07 -40.05
C PRO A 35 -20.19 -14.38 -39.28
N ASP A 36 -20.44 -14.81 -38.03
CA ASP A 36 -21.47 -14.28 -37.15
C ASP A 36 -20.97 -13.01 -36.44
N VAL A 37 -21.65 -11.90 -36.70
CA VAL A 37 -21.36 -10.57 -36.13
C VAL A 37 -21.37 -10.59 -34.60
N VAL A 38 -22.26 -11.37 -33.98
CA VAL A 38 -22.36 -11.49 -32.52
C VAL A 38 -21.10 -12.18 -31.97
N LYS A 39 -20.60 -13.21 -32.65
CA LYS A 39 -19.35 -13.89 -32.26
C LYS A 39 -18.15 -12.97 -32.45
N GLN A 40 -18.05 -12.23 -33.56
CA GLN A 40 -16.99 -11.24 -33.75
C GLN A 40 -16.99 -10.16 -32.66
N ARG A 41 -18.17 -9.70 -32.24
CA ARG A 41 -18.30 -8.78 -31.11
C ARG A 41 -17.78 -9.40 -29.81
N ALA A 42 -18.16 -10.65 -29.52
CA ALA A 42 -17.66 -11.37 -28.36
C ALA A 42 -16.14 -11.59 -28.37
N ALA A 43 -15.52 -11.75 -29.55
CA ALA A 43 -14.07 -11.81 -29.68
C ALA A 43 -13.40 -10.47 -29.29
N ARG A 44 -13.92 -9.35 -29.80
CA ARG A 44 -13.43 -8.01 -29.46
C ARG A 44 -13.59 -7.68 -27.98
N GLU A 45 -14.71 -8.05 -27.38
CA GLU A 45 -14.95 -7.89 -25.94
C GLU A 45 -14.00 -8.75 -25.10
N ALA A 46 -13.72 -9.99 -25.52
CA ALA A 46 -12.74 -10.86 -24.85
C ALA A 46 -11.32 -10.27 -24.92
N PHE A 47 -10.92 -9.73 -26.07
CA PHE A 47 -9.65 -9.05 -26.23
C PHE A 47 -9.56 -7.78 -25.37
N SER A 48 -10.61 -6.95 -25.37
CA SER A 48 -10.68 -5.76 -24.54
C SER A 48 -10.55 -6.10 -23.05
N LEU A 49 -11.20 -7.17 -22.59
CA LEU A 49 -11.09 -7.62 -21.20
C LEU A 49 -9.68 -8.15 -20.90
N LEU A 50 -9.05 -8.86 -21.84
CA LEU A 50 -7.68 -9.35 -21.68
C LEU A 50 -6.68 -8.20 -21.52
N VAL A 51 -6.79 -7.14 -22.32
CA VAL A 51 -5.93 -5.95 -22.17
C VAL A 51 -6.09 -5.31 -20.79
N ARG A 52 -7.31 -5.31 -20.24
CA ARG A 52 -7.55 -4.84 -18.85
C ARG A 52 -6.92 -5.76 -17.82
N VAL A 53 -7.09 -7.07 -17.94
CA VAL A 53 -6.42 -8.05 -17.06
C VAL A 53 -4.90 -7.86 -17.07
N VAL A 54 -4.30 -7.67 -18.25
CA VAL A 54 -2.85 -7.41 -18.40
C VAL A 54 -2.45 -6.08 -17.75
N SER A 55 -3.29 -5.05 -17.87
CA SER A 55 -3.07 -3.75 -17.22
C SER A 55 -3.17 -3.83 -15.69
N ASP A 56 -3.87 -4.82 -15.15
CA ASP A 56 -4.06 -5.02 -13.71
C ASP A 56 -3.16 -6.13 -13.14
N LEU A 57 -2.21 -6.67 -13.93
CA LEU A 57 -1.24 -7.65 -13.43
C LEU A 57 -0.34 -7.03 -12.37
N THR A 58 -0.13 -7.74 -11.27
CA THR A 58 0.83 -7.33 -10.24
C THR A 58 2.24 -7.78 -10.61
N MET A 59 3.22 -7.36 -9.83
CA MET A 59 4.61 -7.73 -10.06
C MET A 59 4.87 -9.23 -9.92
N SER A 60 4.15 -9.89 -9.01
CA SER A 60 4.22 -11.34 -8.77
C SER A 60 3.60 -12.14 -9.92
N ASP A 61 2.68 -11.55 -10.69
CA ASP A 61 2.03 -12.23 -11.80
C ASP A 61 2.96 -12.37 -13.02
N LEU A 62 3.96 -11.50 -13.17
CA LEU A 62 4.84 -11.40 -14.34
C LEU A 62 5.98 -12.44 -14.32
N ASP A 63 5.62 -13.73 -14.35
CA ASP A 63 6.55 -14.83 -14.54
C ASP A 63 6.87 -15.09 -16.04
N ASP A 64 7.90 -15.90 -16.30
CA ASP A 64 8.34 -16.20 -17.67
C ASP A 64 7.26 -16.91 -18.49
N ILE A 65 6.42 -17.74 -17.83
CA ILE A 65 5.36 -18.50 -18.49
C ILE A 65 4.25 -17.55 -18.99
N LEU A 66 3.86 -16.58 -18.16
CA LEU A 66 2.86 -15.58 -18.50
C LEU A 66 3.37 -14.66 -19.60
N LEU A 67 4.61 -14.18 -19.47
CA LEU A 67 5.23 -13.32 -20.47
C LEU A 67 5.34 -14.03 -21.82
N GLN A 68 5.78 -15.30 -21.83
CA GLN A 68 5.82 -16.09 -23.05
C GLN A 68 4.41 -16.27 -23.65
N THR A 69 3.41 -16.62 -22.84
CA THR A 69 2.02 -16.78 -23.29
C THR A 69 1.48 -15.49 -23.94
N LEU A 70 1.77 -14.33 -23.36
CA LEU A 70 1.35 -13.04 -23.88
C LEU A 70 2.09 -12.65 -25.17
N MET A 71 3.39 -12.93 -25.24
CA MET A 71 4.20 -12.67 -26.43
C MET A 71 3.81 -13.56 -27.61
N GLU A 72 3.49 -14.83 -27.37
CA GLU A 72 2.93 -15.74 -28.38
C GLU A 72 1.60 -15.20 -28.93
N PHE A 73 0.74 -14.64 -28.07
CA PHE A 73 -0.51 -14.03 -28.53
C PHE A 73 -0.25 -12.76 -29.36
N VAL A 74 0.68 -11.90 -28.96
CA VAL A 74 1.09 -10.74 -29.77
C VAL A 74 1.59 -11.19 -31.14
N GLN A 75 2.43 -12.23 -31.20
CA GLN A 75 2.93 -12.78 -32.46
C GLN A 75 1.79 -13.27 -33.36
N GLN A 76 0.81 -13.99 -32.80
CA GLN A 76 -0.34 -14.46 -33.56
C GLN A 76 -1.18 -13.32 -34.14
N LEU A 77 -1.38 -12.23 -33.38
CA LEU A 77 -2.08 -11.03 -33.87
C LEU A 77 -1.32 -10.32 -35.00
N VAL A 78 0.02 -10.32 -34.93
CA VAL A 78 0.85 -9.79 -36.03
C VAL A 78 0.70 -10.67 -37.27
N CYS A 79 0.75 -11.99 -37.11
CA CYS A 79 0.57 -12.94 -38.21
C CYS A 79 -0.84 -12.87 -38.84
N SER A 80 -1.88 -12.53 -38.07
CA SER A 80 -3.24 -12.33 -38.59
C SER A 80 -3.47 -10.96 -39.22
N GLY A 81 -2.54 -10.02 -39.07
CA GLY A 81 -2.68 -8.64 -39.56
C GLY A 81 -3.40 -7.68 -38.61
N ASP A 82 -3.76 -8.11 -37.39
CA ASP A 82 -4.45 -7.31 -36.37
C ASP A 82 -3.49 -6.39 -35.60
N LEU A 83 -2.79 -5.52 -36.33
CA LEU A 83 -1.68 -4.71 -35.80
C LEU A 83 -2.11 -3.75 -34.67
N THR A 84 -3.36 -3.29 -34.68
CA THR A 84 -3.91 -2.40 -33.63
C THR A 84 -4.04 -3.14 -32.30
N MET A 85 -4.56 -4.36 -32.31
CA MET A 85 -4.67 -5.23 -31.15
C MET A 85 -3.29 -5.67 -30.67
N ALA A 86 -2.41 -6.09 -31.60
CA ALA A 86 -1.03 -6.46 -31.26
C ALA A 86 -0.31 -5.32 -30.53
N LYS A 87 -0.42 -4.09 -31.04
CA LYS A 87 0.16 -2.90 -30.41
C LYS A 87 -0.45 -2.63 -29.04
N ALA A 88 -1.78 -2.67 -28.90
CA ALA A 88 -2.45 -2.42 -27.63
C ALA A 88 -2.00 -3.38 -26.52
N LEU A 89 -1.90 -4.68 -26.84
CA LEU A 89 -1.42 -5.68 -25.89
C LEU A 89 0.07 -5.50 -25.57
N ARG A 90 0.91 -5.31 -26.60
CA ARG A 90 2.36 -5.14 -26.42
C ARG A 90 2.71 -3.94 -25.54
N VAL A 91 2.00 -2.81 -25.71
CA VAL A 91 2.22 -1.62 -24.87
C VAL A 91 2.00 -1.95 -23.39
N LYS A 92 0.92 -2.67 -23.05
CA LYS A 92 0.65 -3.05 -21.65
C LYS A 92 1.69 -4.00 -21.06
N ILE A 93 2.18 -4.95 -21.85
CA ILE A 93 3.26 -5.84 -21.42
C ILE A 93 4.53 -5.04 -21.09
N LEU A 94 4.90 -4.09 -21.96
CA LEU A 94 6.11 -3.28 -21.78
C LEU A 94 5.99 -2.31 -20.58
N GLU A 95 4.83 -1.68 -20.40
CA GLU A 95 4.55 -0.84 -19.22
C GLU A 95 4.76 -1.64 -17.92
N LYS A 96 4.21 -2.85 -17.84
CA LYS A 96 4.33 -3.72 -16.66
C LYS A 96 5.76 -4.21 -16.44
N HIS A 97 6.47 -4.57 -17.51
CA HIS A 97 7.86 -4.99 -17.41
C HIS A 97 8.79 -3.84 -16.97
N ALA A 98 8.57 -2.61 -17.45
CA ALA A 98 9.34 -1.45 -17.05
C ALA A 98 9.16 -1.12 -15.55
N LEU A 99 7.93 -1.19 -15.04
CA LEU A 99 7.64 -1.02 -13.61
C LEU A 99 8.38 -2.06 -12.75
N LYS A 100 8.53 -3.30 -13.24
CA LYS A 100 9.32 -4.36 -12.57
C LYS A 100 10.77 -3.99 -12.40
N GLN A 101 11.37 -3.48 -13.47
CA GLN A 101 12.77 -3.08 -13.43
C GLN A 101 12.99 -1.88 -12.51
N MET A 102 12.12 -0.86 -12.56
CA MET A 102 12.27 0.33 -11.72
C MET A 102 12.18 0.03 -10.23
N GLN A 103 11.29 -0.86 -9.80
CA GLN A 103 11.16 -1.23 -8.37
C GLN A 103 12.28 -2.15 -7.88
N SER A 104 12.93 -2.90 -8.78
CA SER A 104 14.12 -3.71 -8.44
C SER A 104 15.40 -2.89 -8.31
N ALA A 105 15.43 -1.68 -8.87
CA ALA A 105 16.56 -0.78 -8.75
C ALA A 105 16.59 -0.18 -7.34
N GLN A 106 17.65 -0.44 -6.58
CA GLN A 106 17.87 0.24 -5.31
C GLN A 106 18.13 1.73 -5.56
N PRO A 107 17.52 2.66 -4.79
CA PRO A 107 17.86 4.06 -4.91
C PRO A 107 19.33 4.24 -4.51
N ILE A 108 20.14 4.72 -5.45
CA ILE A 108 21.49 5.19 -5.15
C ILE A 108 21.28 6.45 -4.31
N LEU A 109 21.56 6.36 -3.00
CA LEU A 109 21.63 7.52 -2.13
C LEU A 109 22.76 8.42 -2.64
N SER A 110 22.42 9.43 -3.43
CA SER A 110 23.31 10.53 -3.70
C SER A 110 23.71 11.13 -2.36
N SER A 111 25.01 11.35 -2.16
CA SER A 111 25.56 11.90 -0.93
C SER A 111 25.04 13.33 -0.75
N LEU A 112 23.90 13.45 -0.06
CA LEU A 112 23.44 14.72 0.47
C LEU A 112 24.54 15.26 1.39
N SER A 113 24.84 16.55 1.27
CA SER A 113 25.86 17.24 2.07
C SER A 113 25.72 16.87 3.55
N VAL A 114 26.71 16.15 4.08
CA VAL A 114 26.73 15.68 5.47
C VAL A 114 26.89 16.90 6.37
N SER A 115 25.79 17.33 6.99
CA SER A 115 25.86 18.21 8.15
C SER A 115 26.38 17.40 9.33
N THR A 116 27.51 17.83 9.91
CA THR A 116 28.14 17.17 11.06
C THR A 116 27.41 17.44 12.38
N LYS A 117 26.37 18.28 12.38
CA LYS A 117 25.48 18.45 13.53
C LYS A 117 24.44 17.33 13.53
N GLN A 118 24.55 16.42 14.49
CA GLN A 118 23.49 15.46 14.80
C GLN A 118 22.29 16.22 15.36
N ALA A 119 21.28 16.48 14.52
CA ALA A 119 20.00 17.04 14.96
C ALA A 119 19.22 15.96 15.73
N SER A 120 18.62 16.36 16.86
CA SER A 120 17.70 15.54 17.64
C SER A 120 16.27 15.68 17.10
N LEU A 121 15.42 14.69 17.38
CA LEU A 121 13.96 14.75 17.15
C LEU A 121 13.34 16.04 17.72
N LEU A 122 13.85 16.51 18.85
CA LEU A 122 13.34 17.68 19.55
C LEU A 122 13.59 18.99 18.79
N ASP A 123 14.57 19.02 17.87
CA ASP A 123 14.97 20.21 17.12
C ASP A 123 14.00 20.59 16.00
N PHE A 124 13.22 19.63 15.51
CA PHE A 124 12.26 19.84 14.42
C PHE A 124 10.89 20.21 14.94
N LYS A 125 10.05 20.90 14.16
CA LYS A 125 8.65 21.15 14.56
C LYS A 125 7.83 19.85 14.49
N SER A 126 6.91 19.66 15.44
CA SER A 126 6.07 18.44 15.47
C SER A 126 5.17 18.32 14.24
N GLU A 127 4.70 19.45 13.71
CA GLU A 127 3.96 19.54 12.45
C GLU A 127 4.76 19.00 11.27
N GLN A 128 5.99 19.48 11.09
CA GLN A 128 6.87 19.04 10.00
C GLN A 128 7.15 17.54 10.07
N ILE A 129 7.36 17.00 11.26
CA ILE A 129 7.53 15.55 11.43
C ILE A 129 6.26 14.80 11.02
N ALA A 130 5.08 15.28 11.43
CA ALA A 130 3.80 14.67 11.06
C ALA A 130 3.56 14.71 9.54
N GLU A 131 3.90 15.82 8.88
CA GLU A 131 3.83 15.95 7.42
C GLU A 131 4.76 14.94 6.73
N GLN A 132 6.02 14.83 7.16
CA GLN A 132 6.96 13.88 6.58
C GLN A 132 6.54 12.42 6.81
N MET A 133 6.05 12.08 8.00
CA MET A 133 5.47 10.75 8.27
C MET A 133 4.29 10.47 7.32
N THR A 134 3.44 11.47 7.08
CA THR A 134 2.28 11.34 6.18
C THR A 134 2.69 11.18 4.72
N LEU A 135 3.73 11.86 4.26
CA LEU A 135 4.26 11.67 2.91
C LEU A 135 4.82 10.26 2.71
N LEU A 136 5.57 9.74 3.70
CA LEU A 136 6.11 8.38 3.65
C LEU A 136 5.00 7.32 3.67
N ASP A 137 4.02 7.48 4.56
CA ASP A 137 2.84 6.60 4.60
C ASP A 137 2.06 6.65 3.28
N ALA A 138 1.81 7.84 2.74
CA ALA A 138 1.06 8.00 1.50
C ALA A 138 1.77 7.34 0.32
N GLU A 139 3.10 7.45 0.23
CA GLU A 139 3.88 6.82 -0.83
C GLU A 139 3.74 5.29 -0.81
N LEU A 140 3.71 4.68 0.39
CA LEU A 140 3.54 3.25 0.55
C LEU A 140 2.09 2.82 0.33
N PHE A 141 1.14 3.56 0.90
CA PHE A 141 -0.30 3.28 0.78
C PHE A 141 -0.77 3.31 -0.67
N MET A 142 -0.33 4.29 -1.46
CA MET A 142 -0.70 4.43 -2.88
C MET A 142 -0.13 3.31 -3.78
N LYS A 143 0.84 2.52 -3.29
CA LYS A 143 1.40 1.37 -4.01
C LYS A 143 0.63 0.07 -3.77
N ILE A 144 -0.27 0.02 -2.77
CA ILE A 144 -1.03 -1.18 -2.46
C ILE A 144 -2.04 -1.44 -3.58
N GLU A 145 -1.92 -2.60 -4.24
CA GLU A 145 -2.84 -3.00 -5.30
C GLU A 145 -3.99 -3.87 -4.73
N ILE A 146 -5.19 -3.77 -5.31
CA ILE A 146 -6.37 -4.56 -4.91
C ILE A 146 -6.08 -6.08 -4.86
N PRO A 147 -5.36 -6.68 -5.82
CA PRO A 147 -5.01 -8.10 -5.76
C PRO A 147 -4.29 -8.50 -4.46
N GLU A 148 -3.40 -7.66 -3.94
CA GLU A 148 -2.66 -7.93 -2.70
C GLU A 148 -3.62 -8.00 -1.51
N VAL A 149 -4.59 -7.08 -1.44
CA VAL A 149 -5.59 -7.05 -0.37
C VAL A 149 -6.48 -8.30 -0.41
N LEU A 150 -6.88 -8.74 -1.59
CA LEU A 150 -7.70 -9.94 -1.75
C LEU A 150 -6.94 -11.22 -1.41
N ILE A 151 -5.69 -11.35 -1.86
CA ILE A 151 -4.83 -12.48 -1.54
C ILE A 151 -4.56 -12.52 -0.04
N TRP A 152 -4.26 -11.37 0.57
CA TRP A 152 -4.05 -11.27 2.01
C TRP A 152 -5.27 -11.72 2.81
N ALA A 153 -6.48 -11.33 2.40
CA ALA A 153 -7.72 -11.74 3.06
C ALA A 153 -7.96 -13.27 3.03
N GLN A 154 -7.39 -13.99 2.07
CA GLN A 154 -7.55 -15.43 1.91
C GLN A 154 -6.40 -16.24 2.52
N GLU A 155 -5.16 -15.80 2.27
CA GLU A 155 -3.95 -16.60 2.50
C GLU A 155 -2.93 -15.94 3.43
N GLN A 156 -3.05 -14.63 3.71
CA GLN A 156 -2.06 -13.84 4.46
C GLN A 156 -0.62 -14.02 3.92
N ASN A 157 -0.48 -14.11 2.59
CA ASN A 157 0.80 -14.38 1.95
C ASN A 157 1.60 -13.09 1.69
N GLU A 158 2.74 -12.94 2.38
CA GLU A 158 3.61 -11.77 2.29
C GLU A 158 4.30 -11.62 0.93
N GLU A 159 4.73 -12.72 0.30
CA GLU A 159 5.42 -12.71 -0.99
C GLU A 159 4.49 -12.25 -2.12
N ARG A 160 3.20 -12.61 -2.02
CA ARG A 160 2.15 -12.24 -2.98
C ARG A 160 1.48 -10.91 -2.64
N SER A 161 1.81 -10.30 -1.51
CA SER A 161 1.26 -9.01 -1.05
C SER A 161 2.36 -8.02 -0.65
N PRO A 162 3.40 -7.80 -1.48
CA PRO A 162 4.62 -7.14 -1.06
C PRO A 162 4.46 -5.66 -0.67
N ASN A 163 3.57 -4.90 -1.31
CA ASN A 163 3.33 -3.50 -0.97
C ASN A 163 2.52 -3.38 0.33
N LEU A 164 1.52 -4.25 0.52
CA LEU A 164 0.79 -4.34 1.78
C LEU A 164 1.71 -4.72 2.95
N THR A 165 2.60 -5.69 2.75
CA THR A 165 3.62 -6.09 3.72
C THR A 165 4.54 -4.92 4.04
N ARG A 166 5.07 -4.21 3.03
CA ARG A 166 5.93 -3.03 3.23
C ARG A 166 5.23 -1.91 4.00
N PHE A 167 3.96 -1.66 3.72
CA PHE A 167 3.16 -0.66 4.45
C PHE A 167 3.00 -1.06 5.93
N THR A 168 2.69 -2.33 6.19
CA THR A 168 2.56 -2.89 7.55
C THR A 168 3.90 -2.87 8.31
N GLU A 169 4.99 -3.22 7.64
CA GLU A 169 6.34 -3.12 8.21
C GLU A 169 6.71 -1.68 8.55
N HIS A 170 6.37 -0.72 7.69
CA HIS A 170 6.64 0.69 7.94
C HIS A 170 5.91 1.17 9.20
N PHE A 171 4.61 0.84 9.34
CA PHE A 171 3.84 1.09 10.56
C PHE A 171 4.57 0.56 11.81
N ASN A 172 5.01 -0.69 11.76
CA ASN A 172 5.74 -1.32 12.86
C ASN A 172 7.07 -0.60 13.15
N LYS A 173 7.84 -0.28 12.11
CA LYS A 173 9.12 0.46 12.23
C LYS A 173 8.91 1.82 12.89
N MET A 174 7.85 2.54 12.55
CA MET A 174 7.51 3.83 13.18
C MET A 174 7.17 3.68 14.67
N SER A 175 6.42 2.63 15.02
CA SER A 175 6.13 2.30 16.42
C SER A 175 7.38 1.92 17.22
N TYR A 176 8.27 1.09 16.64
CA TYR A 176 9.54 0.72 17.28
C TYR A 176 10.47 1.92 17.41
N TRP A 177 10.58 2.75 16.37
CA TRP A 177 11.39 3.96 16.39
C TRP A 177 10.96 4.90 17.52
N ALA A 178 9.67 5.17 17.67
CA ALA A 178 9.17 6.02 18.74
C ALA A 178 9.48 5.45 20.13
N ARG A 179 9.27 4.14 20.35
CA ARG A 179 9.65 3.47 21.61
C ARG A 179 11.14 3.58 21.90
N SER A 180 11.97 3.28 20.91
CA SER A 180 13.43 3.33 21.05
C SER A 180 13.90 4.74 21.40
N ARG A 181 13.35 5.78 20.75
CA ARG A 181 13.72 7.18 21.05
C ARG A 181 13.36 7.60 22.47
N ILE A 182 12.27 7.09 23.02
CA ILE A 182 11.95 7.36 24.43
C ILE A 182 12.93 6.61 25.35
N LEU A 183 13.22 5.33 25.05
CA LEU A 183 14.00 4.48 25.94
C LEU A 183 15.53 4.63 25.83
N GLU A 184 16.04 5.27 24.78
CA GLU A 184 17.47 5.45 24.50
C GLU A 184 18.19 6.30 25.57
N HIS A 185 17.47 7.17 26.27
CA HIS A 185 18.02 8.01 27.33
C HIS A 185 18.28 7.20 28.60
N ARG A 186 19.56 7.07 28.98
CA ARG A 186 20.07 6.33 30.17
C ARG A 186 20.98 7.18 31.09
N MET A 187 20.85 8.50 31.05
CA MET A 187 21.73 9.45 31.75
C MET A 187 21.05 10.04 33.01
N GLU A 188 21.77 10.81 33.83
CA GLU A 188 21.37 11.34 35.15
C GLU A 188 19.99 12.08 35.22
N ASN A 189 19.41 12.53 34.11
CA ASN A 189 18.07 13.14 34.02
C ASN A 189 17.05 12.32 33.18
N GLU A 190 17.21 10.99 33.18
CA GLU A 190 16.46 10.01 32.40
C GLU A 190 14.95 10.26 32.30
N ALA A 191 14.28 10.54 33.44
CA ALA A 191 12.84 10.75 33.48
C ALA A 191 12.40 12.04 32.76
N LYS A 192 13.11 13.16 32.99
CA LYS A 192 12.78 14.46 32.39
C LYS A 192 13.02 14.47 30.88
N ASP A 193 14.07 13.79 30.41
CA ASP A 193 14.34 13.72 28.98
C ASP A 193 13.33 12.81 28.28
N ARG A 194 12.99 11.65 28.86
CA ARG A 194 11.88 10.81 28.39
C ARG A 194 10.58 11.57 28.26
N GLU A 195 10.26 12.39 29.26
CA GLU A 195 9.06 13.21 29.27
C GLU A 195 8.99 14.15 28.05
N LYS A 196 10.11 14.81 27.70
CA LYS A 196 10.17 15.68 26.52
C LYS A 196 9.83 14.93 25.23
N TYR A 197 10.31 13.69 25.08
CA TYR A 197 10.03 12.88 23.89
C TYR A 197 8.60 12.37 23.85
N VAL A 198 8.02 11.95 24.98
CA VAL A 198 6.61 11.56 25.03
C VAL A 198 5.70 12.75 24.68
N VAL A 199 5.95 13.91 25.28
CA VAL A 199 5.22 15.15 24.94
C VAL A 199 5.42 15.52 23.46
N LYS A 200 6.63 15.30 22.92
CA LYS A 200 6.92 15.52 21.50
C LYS A 200 6.06 14.62 20.60
N PHE A 201 5.98 13.33 20.89
CA PHE A 201 5.17 12.38 20.14
C PHE A 201 3.67 12.66 20.26
N ILE A 202 3.18 13.03 21.44
CA ILE A 202 1.79 13.48 21.62
C ILE A 202 1.48 14.69 20.73
N LYS A 203 2.40 15.67 20.65
CA LYS A 203 2.24 16.81 19.74
C LYS A 203 2.22 16.37 18.28
N ILE A 204 3.07 15.43 17.87
CA ILE A 204 3.08 14.87 16.51
C ILE A 204 1.73 14.18 16.21
N MET A 205 1.23 13.34 17.13
CA MET A 205 -0.08 12.69 17.01
C MET A 205 -1.23 13.69 16.84
N LYS A 206 -1.22 14.81 17.56
CA LYS A 206 -2.21 15.89 17.35
C LYS A 206 -2.19 16.42 15.92
N HIS A 207 -1.01 16.61 15.34
CA HIS A 207 -0.90 17.06 13.94
C HIS A 207 -1.32 15.95 12.96
N LEU A 208 -0.91 14.70 13.18
CA LEU A 208 -1.35 13.55 12.37
C LEU A 208 -2.88 13.43 12.32
N ARG A 209 -3.54 13.63 13.47
CA ARG A 209 -5.01 13.63 13.55
C ARG A 209 -5.63 14.78 12.75
N LYS A 210 -5.02 15.97 12.74
CA LYS A 210 -5.51 17.13 11.97
C LYS A 210 -5.39 16.94 10.46
N ILE A 211 -4.36 16.21 10.01
CA ILE A 211 -4.12 15.92 8.59
C ILE A 211 -4.65 14.54 8.18
N ASN A 212 -5.54 13.95 8.99
CA ASN A 212 -6.24 12.70 8.69
C ASN A 212 -5.33 11.49 8.40
N ASN A 213 -4.13 11.45 9.00
CA ASN A 213 -3.27 10.28 8.96
C ASN A 213 -3.52 9.40 10.19
N PHE A 214 -4.44 8.44 10.06
CA PHE A 214 -4.78 7.52 11.15
C PHE A 214 -3.74 6.41 11.31
N ASN A 215 -3.05 6.03 10.23
CA ASN A 215 -2.01 5.01 10.24
C ASN A 215 -0.85 5.38 11.17
N SER A 216 -0.15 6.49 10.89
CA SER A 216 0.96 6.95 11.75
C SER A 216 0.49 7.40 13.13
N TYR A 217 -0.72 7.95 13.23
CA TYR A 217 -1.30 8.29 14.53
C TYR A 217 -1.35 7.06 15.43
N LEU A 218 -1.85 5.95 14.90
CA LEU A 218 -1.92 4.70 15.66
C LEU A 218 -0.53 4.08 15.85
N ALA A 219 0.38 4.17 14.89
CA ALA A 219 1.76 3.67 15.06
C ALA A 219 2.43 4.30 16.30
N LEU A 220 2.27 5.62 16.47
CA LEU A 220 2.75 6.34 17.65
C LEU A 220 1.95 6.01 18.91
N LEU A 221 0.63 5.87 18.82
CA LEU A 221 -0.18 5.46 19.96
C LEU A 221 0.23 4.07 20.47
N SER A 222 0.42 3.09 19.59
CA SER A 222 0.90 1.75 19.93
C SER A 222 2.30 1.76 20.55
N ALA A 223 3.14 2.74 20.19
CA ALA A 223 4.42 2.96 20.85
C ALA A 223 4.23 3.43 22.30
N LEU A 224 3.40 4.46 22.51
CA LEU A 224 3.15 5.08 23.81
C LEU A 224 2.36 4.16 24.75
N ASP A 225 1.48 3.32 24.20
CA ASP A 225 0.71 2.30 24.93
C ASP A 225 1.47 0.97 25.05
N SER A 226 2.72 0.87 24.61
CA SER A 226 3.47 -0.38 24.77
C SER A 226 3.87 -0.65 26.23
N ALA A 227 3.98 -1.92 26.61
CA ALA A 227 4.34 -2.32 27.98
C ALA A 227 5.64 -1.66 28.52
N PRO A 228 6.73 -1.52 27.71
CA PRO A 228 7.94 -0.84 28.18
C PRO A 228 7.76 0.64 28.52
N ILE A 229 6.80 1.33 27.89
CA ILE A 229 6.50 2.74 28.11
C ILE A 229 5.47 2.91 29.23
N ARG A 230 4.40 2.09 29.24
CA ARG A 230 3.35 2.15 30.28
C ARG A 230 3.84 1.92 31.69
N ARG A 231 4.87 1.09 31.87
CA ARG A 231 5.42 0.77 33.21
C ARG A 231 6.25 1.91 33.82
N LEU A 232 6.57 2.94 33.05
CA LEU A 232 7.29 4.11 33.55
C LEU A 232 6.30 5.05 34.26
N GLU A 233 6.76 5.75 35.28
CA GLU A 233 5.95 6.75 35.98
C GLU A 233 5.90 8.04 35.18
N TRP A 234 4.68 8.45 34.79
CA TRP A 234 4.43 9.65 34.00
C TRP A 234 3.66 10.68 34.81
N GLN A 235 3.87 11.96 34.49
CA GLN A 235 3.04 13.03 35.03
C GLN A 235 1.57 12.83 34.66
N LYS A 236 0.67 13.21 35.56
CA LYS A 236 -0.78 13.05 35.42
C LYS A 236 -1.33 13.63 34.11
N HIS A 237 -0.81 14.77 33.67
CA HIS A 237 -1.24 15.41 32.42
C HIS A 237 -0.94 14.57 31.17
N ILE A 238 0.12 13.74 31.18
CA ILE A 238 0.48 12.83 30.09
C ILE A 238 -0.47 11.64 30.07
N THR A 239 -0.70 11.04 31.24
CA THR A 239 -1.57 9.85 31.35
C THR A 239 -3.03 10.20 31.05
N GLU A 240 -3.50 11.37 31.45
CA GLU A 240 -4.84 11.87 31.09
C GLU A 240 -4.96 12.21 29.61
N GLY A 241 -3.97 12.90 29.04
CA GLY A 241 -3.95 13.21 27.61
C GLY A 241 -3.95 11.95 26.73
N LEU A 242 -3.20 10.90 27.13
CA LEU A 242 -3.18 9.63 26.41
C LEU A 242 -4.54 8.92 26.38
N LYS A 243 -5.35 9.03 27.43
CA LYS A 243 -6.70 8.41 27.45
C LYS A 243 -7.60 8.96 26.33
N GLU A 244 -7.53 10.25 26.06
CA GLU A 244 -8.26 10.88 24.96
C GLU A 244 -7.84 10.29 23.60
N TYR A 245 -6.52 10.11 23.40
CA TYR A 245 -6.01 9.52 22.15
C TYR A 245 -6.36 8.04 22.01
N CYS A 246 -6.34 7.28 23.11
CA CYS A 246 -6.76 5.88 23.13
C CYS A 246 -8.24 5.73 22.74
N ALA A 247 -9.12 6.64 23.17
CA ALA A 247 -10.55 6.55 22.93
C ALA A 247 -10.92 6.53 21.43
N LEU A 248 -10.11 7.17 20.57
CA LEU A 248 -10.35 7.19 19.13
C LEU A 248 -10.15 5.81 18.48
N ILE A 249 -9.13 5.06 18.91
CA ILE A 249 -8.75 3.75 18.33
C ILE A 249 -9.10 2.62 19.29
N ASP A 250 -10.06 2.86 20.17
CA ASP A 250 -10.56 1.85 21.08
C ASP A 250 -11.21 0.70 20.29
N SER A 251 -10.81 -0.53 20.60
CA SER A 251 -11.25 -1.71 19.85
C SER A 251 -12.67 -2.15 20.18
N SER A 252 -13.33 -1.53 21.18
CA SER A 252 -14.71 -1.85 21.52
C SER A 252 -15.66 -1.57 20.35
N SER A 253 -16.71 -2.40 20.26
CA SER A 253 -17.65 -2.35 19.13
C SER A 253 -16.95 -2.37 17.76
N SER A 254 -15.82 -3.09 17.68
CA SER A 254 -14.97 -3.24 16.52
C SER A 254 -14.42 -1.90 16.00
N PHE A 255 -13.88 -1.03 16.85
CA PHE A 255 -13.37 0.30 16.44
C PHE A 255 -14.46 1.28 16.00
N ARG A 256 -15.57 1.37 16.76
CA ARG A 256 -16.70 2.25 16.40
C ARG A 256 -16.30 3.72 16.27
N ALA A 257 -15.55 4.26 17.23
CA ALA A 257 -15.14 5.67 17.23
C ALA A 257 -14.26 5.99 16.02
N TYR A 258 -13.29 5.13 15.72
CA TYR A 258 -12.44 5.24 14.54
C TYR A 258 -13.26 5.20 13.24
N ARG A 259 -14.13 4.20 13.05
CA ARG A 259 -14.95 4.08 11.83
C ARG A 259 -15.84 5.31 11.62
N GLN A 260 -16.42 5.85 12.68
CA GLN A 260 -17.22 7.08 12.61
C GLN A 260 -16.35 8.25 12.18
N ALA A 261 -15.20 8.45 12.82
CA ALA A 261 -14.27 9.52 12.45
C ALA A 261 -13.80 9.39 10.99
N LEU A 262 -13.50 8.18 10.52
CA LEU A 262 -13.11 7.93 9.14
C LEU A 262 -14.25 8.27 8.17
N ALA A 263 -15.49 7.89 8.49
CA ALA A 263 -16.66 8.18 7.66
C ALA A 263 -16.96 9.70 7.54
N GLU A 264 -16.65 10.47 8.59
CA GLU A 264 -16.82 11.94 8.62
C GLU A 264 -15.63 12.69 7.99
N THR A 265 -14.52 12.00 7.72
CA THR A 265 -13.29 12.60 7.20
C THR A 265 -13.39 12.89 5.71
N GLN A 266 -13.00 14.10 5.29
CA GLN A 266 -12.84 14.42 3.87
C GLN A 266 -11.41 14.10 3.40
N PRO A 267 -11.23 13.53 2.19
CA PRO A 267 -9.90 13.34 1.61
C PRO A 267 -9.11 14.66 1.49
N PRO A 268 -7.76 14.61 1.57
CA PRO A 268 -6.91 13.42 1.68
C PRO A 268 -6.93 12.80 3.08
N CYS A 269 -6.84 11.47 3.15
CA CYS A 269 -6.72 10.72 4.40
C CYS A 269 -5.91 9.43 4.19
N ILE A 270 -5.29 8.94 5.26
CA ILE A 270 -4.65 7.63 5.31
C ILE A 270 -5.34 6.81 6.41
N PRO A 271 -6.19 5.83 6.03
CA PRO A 271 -6.83 4.94 6.98
C PRO A 271 -5.82 4.08 7.77
N TYR A 272 -6.22 3.67 8.97
CA TYR A 272 -5.70 2.47 9.65
C TYR A 272 -6.44 1.21 9.18
#